data_AF-A0A968BUV2-F1
#
_entry.id   AF-A0A968BUV2-F1
#
_cell.length_a   1.000
_cell.length_b   1.000
_cell.length_c   1.000
_cell.angle_alpha   90.00
_cell.angle_beta   90.00
_cell.angle_gamma   90.00
#
_symmetry.space_group_name_H-M   'P 1'
#
loop_
_entity.id
_entity.type
_entity.pdbx_description
1 polymer ?
#
loop_
_entity_poly.entity_id
_entity_poly.type
_entity_poly.pdbx_seq_one_letter_code
_entity_poly.pdbx_strand_id
1 'polypeptide(L)'
;MKHRVRKKTTGAKGGLLLAAMVVVLLLAGCGQPAASPPPMAEVEPELAQALQDTLDSAFEASGAIGVSVAVIMPGERLWTGVSGDSHPGQPVTEEMLFDMGS
;
A
#
# COMPACT_ATOMS: atom_id res chain seq x y z
N MET A 1 17.10 50.95 -59.15
CA MET A 1 16.73 49.69 -58.47
C MET A 1 17.97 49.02 -57.90
N LYS A 2 18.08 48.88 -56.58
CA LYS A 2 18.82 47.82 -55.85
C LYS A 2 18.56 48.04 -54.36
N HIS A 3 17.57 47.29 -53.85
CA HIS A 3 17.14 47.27 -52.45
C HIS A 3 18.32 46.86 -51.54
N ARG A 4 18.69 47.72 -50.59
CA ARG A 4 19.44 47.30 -49.40
C ARG A 4 18.44 46.97 -48.31
N VAL A 5 18.17 45.68 -48.12
CA VAL A 5 17.41 45.17 -46.98
C VAL A 5 18.32 45.26 -45.74
N ARG A 6 18.00 46.18 -44.82
CA ARG A 6 18.59 46.19 -43.48
C ARG A 6 17.97 45.05 -42.68
N LYS A 7 18.74 43.99 -42.40
CA LYS A 7 18.38 43.02 -41.35
C LYS A 7 18.46 43.72 -39.99
N LYS A 8 17.31 44.00 -39.39
CA LYS A 8 17.23 44.44 -37.98
C LYS A 8 17.32 43.20 -37.10
N THR A 9 18.41 43.11 -36.36
CA THR A 9 18.65 42.14 -35.28
C THR A 9 17.65 42.36 -34.15
N THR A 10 16.74 41.41 -33.94
CA THR A 10 15.86 41.37 -32.76
C THR A 10 16.61 40.64 -31.64
N GLY A 11 17.01 41.40 -30.62
CA GLY A 11 17.82 40.95 -29.51
C GLY A 11 17.11 39.98 -28.58
N ALA A 12 17.75 38.84 -28.33
CA ALA A 12 18.20 38.24 -27.05
C ALA A 12 17.37 38.34 -25.75
N LYS A 13 16.28 39.11 -25.66
CA LYS A 13 15.51 39.30 -24.40
C LYS A 13 14.30 38.37 -24.27
N GLY A 14 13.73 37.91 -25.40
CA GLY A 14 12.57 37.01 -25.39
C GLY A 14 12.89 35.58 -24.96
N GLY A 15 14.08 35.07 -25.28
CA GLY A 15 14.50 33.72 -24.89
C GLY A 15 14.76 33.56 -23.39
N LEU A 16 15.22 34.63 -22.73
CA LEU A 16 15.51 34.60 -21.29
C LEU A 16 14.24 34.55 -20.44
N LEU A 17 13.19 35.27 -20.85
CA LEU A 17 11.88 35.25 -20.17
C LEU A 17 11.17 33.91 -20.35
N LEU A 18 11.21 33.34 -21.56
CA LEU A 18 10.67 32.00 -21.83
C LEU A 18 11.44 30.92 -21.05
N ALA A 19 12.77 30.98 -21.02
CA ALA A 19 13.59 30.05 -20.26
C ALA A 19 13.30 30.15 -18.74
N ALA A 20 13.18 31.37 -18.21
CA ALA A 20 12.84 31.57 -16.81
C ALA A 20 11.45 31.02 -16.45
N MET A 21 10.45 31.20 -17.32
CA MET A 21 9.11 30.66 -17.09
C MET A 21 9.07 29.14 -17.15
N VAL A 22 9.80 28.52 -18.08
CA VAL A 22 9.95 27.07 -18.18
C VAL A 22 10.64 26.50 -16.93
N VAL A 23 11.68 27.16 -16.41
CA VAL A 23 12.35 26.76 -15.17
C VAL A 23 11.39 26.86 -13.97
N VAL A 24 10.59 27.93 -13.87
CA VAL A 24 9.59 28.09 -12.80
C VAL A 24 8.49 27.02 -12.89
N LEU A 25 8.03 26.67 -14.09
CA LEU A 25 7.07 25.59 -14.32
C LEU A 25 7.65 24.21 -13.98
N LEU A 26 8.94 23.97 -14.25
CA LEU A 26 9.63 22.73 -13.88
C LEU A 26 9.85 22.61 -12.36
N LEU A 27 10.01 23.72 -11.64
CA LEU A 27 10.22 23.75 -10.19
C LEU A 27 8.90 23.68 -9.38
N ALA A 28 7.77 24.07 -9.96
CA ALA A 28 6.46 23.98 -9.31
C ALA A 28 5.85 22.56 -9.32
N GLY A 29 6.50 21.62 -10.02
CA GLY A 29 6.07 20.22 -10.13
C GLY A 29 6.47 19.33 -8.95
N CYS A 30 6.73 19.89 -7.77
CA CYS A 30 6.88 19.08 -6.55
C CYS A 30 5.53 18.42 -6.26
N GLY A 31 5.41 17.16 -6.69
CA GLY A 31 4.21 16.34 -6.56
C GLY A 31 3.60 16.48 -5.18
N GLN A 32 2.28 16.63 -5.13
CA GLN A 32 1.54 16.48 -3.88
C GLN A 32 2.04 15.20 -3.21
N PRO A 33 2.53 15.25 -1.96
CA PRO A 33 2.73 14.02 -1.22
C PRO A 33 1.36 13.35 -1.20
N ALA A 34 1.27 12.18 -1.83
CA ALA A 34 0.09 11.35 -1.72
C ALA A 34 -0.19 11.23 -0.23
N ALA A 35 -1.38 11.65 0.21
CA ALA A 35 -1.75 11.59 1.61
C ALA A 35 -1.48 10.16 2.08
N SER A 36 -0.59 10.00 3.08
CA SER A 36 -0.33 8.69 3.65
C SER A 36 -1.67 8.09 4.07
N PRO A 37 -1.92 6.80 3.80
CA PRO A 37 -3.12 6.15 4.30
C PRO A 37 -3.22 6.40 5.82
N PRO A 38 -4.42 6.61 6.36
CA PRO A 38 -4.59 6.82 7.78
C PRO A 38 -3.96 5.63 8.53
N PRO A 39 -3.34 5.87 9.70
CA PRO A 39 -2.79 4.77 10.49
C PRO A 39 -3.92 3.80 10.83
N MET A 40 -3.71 2.52 10.53
CA MET A 40 -4.63 1.46 10.96
C MET A 40 -4.52 1.30 12.48
N ALA A 41 -5.66 1.24 13.17
CA ALA A 41 -5.71 0.96 14.58
C ALA A 41 -5.31 -0.51 14.84
N GLU A 42 -4.65 -0.78 15.97
CA GLU A 42 -4.48 -2.17 16.42
C GLU A 42 -5.85 -2.76 16.74
N VAL A 43 -6.01 -4.06 16.52
CA VAL A 43 -7.22 -4.78 16.94
C VAL A 43 -7.31 -4.73 18.46
N GLU A 44 -8.50 -4.44 18.96
CA GLU A 44 -8.73 -4.34 20.40
C GLU A 44 -8.39 -5.69 21.09
N PRO A 45 -7.62 -5.69 22.21
CA PRO A 45 -7.14 -6.92 22.82
C PRO A 45 -8.22 -7.93 23.25
N GLU A 46 -9.36 -7.47 23.80
CA GLU A 46 -10.45 -8.37 24.18
C GLU A 46 -11.10 -9.01 22.94
N LEU A 47 -11.26 -8.25 21.85
CA LEU A 47 -11.74 -8.75 20.57
C LEU A 47 -10.75 -9.76 19.96
N ALA A 48 -9.45 -9.46 19.97
CA ALA A 48 -8.43 -10.39 19.47
C ALA A 48 -8.45 -11.72 20.23
N GLN A 49 -8.62 -11.68 21.56
CA GLN A 49 -8.75 -12.88 22.38
C GLN A 49 -10.06 -13.63 22.06
N ALA A 50 -11.18 -12.92 21.95
CA ALA A 50 -12.47 -13.52 21.62
C ALA A 50 -12.47 -14.20 20.24
N LEU A 51 -11.78 -13.62 19.25
CA LEU A 51 -11.57 -14.23 17.94
C LEU A 51 -10.74 -15.52 18.05
N GLN A 52 -9.67 -15.53 18.84
CA GLN A 52 -8.87 -16.73 19.07
C GLN A 52 -9.68 -17.82 19.80
N ASP A 53 -10.41 -17.48 20.86
CA ASP A 53 -11.24 -18.43 21.60
C ASP A 53 -12.33 -19.04 20.70
N THR A 54 -12.89 -18.23 19.80
CA THR A 54 -13.88 -18.69 18.81
C THR A 54 -13.24 -19.63 17.80
N LEU A 55 -12.04 -19.30 17.31
CA LEU A 55 -11.27 -20.16 16.40
C LEU A 55 -10.97 -21.51 17.05
N ASP A 56 -10.48 -21.52 18.29
CA ASP A 56 -10.14 -22.74 19.02
C ASP A 56 -11.38 -23.62 19.25
N SER A 57 -12.50 -23.02 19.66
CA SER A 57 -13.77 -23.73 19.82
C SER A 57 -14.30 -24.34 18.50
N ALA A 58 -14.20 -23.58 17.40
CA ALA A 58 -14.59 -24.08 16.09
C ALA A 58 -13.64 -25.20 15.59
N PHE A 59 -12.35 -25.08 15.88
CA PHE A 59 -11.34 -26.08 15.54
C PHE A 59 -11.64 -27.42 16.21
N GLU A 60 -11.96 -27.43 17.51
CA GLU A 60 -12.32 -28.65 18.25
C GLU A 60 -13.49 -29.41 17.62
N ALA A 61 -14.44 -28.71 16.99
CA ALA A 61 -15.59 -29.31 16.32
C ALA A 61 -15.33 -29.71 14.85
N SER A 62 -14.23 -29.27 14.24
CA SER A 62 -14.02 -29.34 12.79
C SER A 62 -13.52 -30.70 12.27
N GLY A 63 -12.77 -31.43 13.10
CA GLY A 63 -12.02 -32.62 12.66
C GLY A 63 -10.83 -32.32 11.74
N ALA A 64 -10.48 -31.05 11.51
CA ALA A 64 -9.28 -30.65 10.80
C ALA A 64 -8.02 -30.93 11.64
N ILE A 65 -6.87 -31.14 11.00
CA ILE A 65 -5.59 -31.28 11.71
C ILE A 65 -5.03 -29.91 12.14
N GLY A 66 -5.32 -28.86 11.37
CA GLY A 66 -4.93 -27.48 11.65
C GLY A 66 -5.67 -26.49 10.75
N VAL A 67 -5.75 -25.24 11.20
CA VAL A 67 -6.51 -24.16 10.56
C VAL A 67 -5.78 -22.82 10.70
N SER A 68 -5.93 -21.96 9.69
CA SER A 68 -5.50 -20.55 9.72
C SER A 68 -6.66 -19.65 9.30
N VAL A 69 -6.85 -18.53 9.98
CA VAL A 69 -7.93 -17.57 9.75
C VAL A 69 -7.38 -16.15 9.72
N ALA A 70 -7.94 -15.32 8.85
CA ALA A 70 -7.66 -13.90 8.72
C ALA A 70 -8.97 -13.10 8.75
N VAL A 71 -9.04 -12.07 9.59
CA VAL A 71 -10.18 -11.16 9.68
C VAL A 71 -9.73 -9.74 9.37
N ILE A 72 -10.34 -9.13 8.36
CA ILE A 72 -10.05 -7.76 7.93
C ILE A 72 -11.22 -6.87 8.34
N MET A 73 -10.94 -5.91 9.22
CA MET A 73 -11.90 -4.91 9.69
C MET A 73 -11.54 -3.52 9.14
N PRO A 74 -12.50 -2.74 8.62
CA PRO A 74 -12.22 -1.41 8.09
C PRO A 74 -11.61 -0.48 9.15
N GLY A 75 -10.41 0.04 8.87
CA GLY A 75 -9.72 0.99 9.77
C GLY A 75 -8.87 0.33 10.85
N GLU A 76 -8.90 -0.99 10.96
CA GLU A 76 -8.07 -1.76 11.89
C GLU A 76 -7.01 -2.57 11.14
N ARG A 77 -6.00 -3.03 11.87
CA ARG A 77 -5.03 -3.99 11.37
C ARG A 77 -5.69 -5.35 11.15
N LEU A 78 -5.07 -6.12 10.28
CA LEU A 78 -5.41 -7.51 10.07
C LEU A 78 -5.28 -8.28 11.40
N TRP A 79 -6.31 -9.03 11.76
CA TRP A 79 -6.20 -10.08 12.76
C TRP A 79 -5.93 -11.42 12.05
N THR A 80 -4.94 -12.16 12.53
CA THR A 80 -4.60 -13.52 12.11
C THR A 80 -4.66 -14.45 13.31
N GLY A 81 -5.08 -15.68 13.10
CA GLY A 81 -5.14 -16.71 14.14
C GLY A 81 -4.95 -18.10 13.55
N VAL A 82 -4.35 -19.01 14.33
CA VAL A 82 -4.09 -20.40 13.94
C VAL A 82 -4.43 -21.35 15.08
N SER A 83 -4.82 -22.58 14.74
CA SER A 83 -4.98 -23.68 15.71
C SER A 83 -4.55 -25.00 15.08
N GLY A 84 -4.00 -25.90 15.90
CA GLY A 84 -3.61 -27.25 15.51
C GLY A 84 -2.26 -27.38 14.80
N ASP A 85 -2.11 -28.50 14.10
CA ASP A 85 -0.89 -28.94 13.44
C ASP A 85 -1.08 -29.02 11.91
N SER A 86 -0.02 -28.70 11.17
CA SER A 86 0.02 -28.88 9.70
C SER A 86 0.27 -30.33 9.29
N HIS A 87 0.97 -31.07 10.14
CA HIS A 87 1.25 -32.50 10.07
C HIS A 87 1.78 -32.96 11.44
N PRO A 88 1.82 -34.27 11.74
CA PRO A 88 2.15 -34.75 13.09
C PRO A 88 3.41 -34.12 13.67
N GLY A 89 3.26 -33.40 14.78
CA GLY A 89 4.34 -32.76 15.51
C GLY A 89 4.83 -31.41 14.96
N GLN A 90 4.13 -30.83 13.97
CA GLN A 90 4.45 -29.52 13.40
C GLN A 90 3.26 -28.57 13.51
N PRO A 91 3.29 -27.60 14.44
CA PRO A 91 2.25 -26.60 14.59
C PRO A 91 2.00 -25.81 13.30
N VAL A 92 0.76 -25.39 13.08
CA VAL A 92 0.44 -24.36 12.09
C VAL A 92 1.05 -23.03 12.54
N THR A 93 1.54 -22.23 11.58
CA THR A 93 2.00 -20.86 11.82
C THR A 93 1.26 -19.90 10.90
N GLU A 94 1.22 -18.61 11.25
CA GLU A 94 0.50 -17.60 10.48
C GLU A 94 1.08 -17.39 9.07
N GLU A 95 2.35 -17.71 8.88
CA GLU A 95 3.08 -17.57 7.61
C GLU A 95 3.02 -18.83 6.74
N MET A 96 2.41 -19.89 7.24
CA MET A 96 2.36 -21.17 6.55
C MET A 96 1.52 -21.08 5.27
N LEU A 97 2.05 -21.66 4.19
CA LEU A 97 1.37 -21.71 2.90
C LEU A 97 0.48 -22.95 2.81
N PHE A 98 -0.72 -22.75 2.28
CA PHE A 98 -1.69 -23.80 2.03
C PHE A 98 -1.92 -23.96 0.53
N ASP A 99 -2.10 -25.20 0.08
CA ASP A 99 -2.57 -25.45 -1.28
C ASP A 99 -4.03 -25.02 -1.40
N MET A 100 -4.35 -24.24 -2.43
CA MET A 100 -5.70 -23.71 -2.66
C MET A 100 -6.32 -24.47 -3.82
N GLY A 101 -7.05 -25.55 -3.50
CA GLY A 101 -7.87 -26.29 -4.46
C GLY A 101 -9.08 -25.50 -4.97
N SER A 102 -9.92 -26.11 -5.82
CA SER A 102 -11.18 -25.53 -6.32
C SER A 102 -12.32 -26.55 -6.38
#